data_AF-A0A537XXC9-F1
#
_entry.id   AF-A0A537XXC9-F1
#
_cell.length_a   1.000
_cell.length_b   1.000
_cell.length_c   1.000
_cell.angle_alpha   90.00
_cell.angle_beta   90.00
_cell.angle_gamma   90.00
#
_symmetry.space_group_name_H-M   'P 1'
#
loop_
_entity.id
_entity.type
_entity.pdbx_description
1 polymer ?
#
loop_
_entity_poly.entity_id
_entity_poly.type
_entity_poly.pdbx_seq_one_letter_code
_entity_poly.pdbx_strand_id
1 'polypeptide(L)'
;MLRAVGFSEEDFGKPQVGVASSWNEVTPCNYHLGKLAALAKEGVREGGAVPLEFTTIAVSDGIAMGHEGMKASLISREVIADSVELVMHAERFDGL
;
A
#
# COMPACT_ATOMS: atom_id res chain seq x y z
N MET A 1 -9.39 16.44 -8.45
CA MET A 1 -9.30 15.63 -7.21
C MET A 1 -7.88 15.66 -6.63
N LEU A 2 -6.83 15.43 -7.42
CA LEU A 2 -5.43 15.39 -6.94
C LEU A 2 -4.96 16.61 -6.13
N ARG A 3 -5.38 17.84 -6.46
CA ARG A 3 -5.07 19.03 -5.64
C ARG A 3 -5.57 18.93 -4.20
N ALA A 4 -6.70 18.25 -3.97
CA ALA A 4 -7.27 18.08 -2.63
C ALA A 4 -6.47 17.08 -1.77
N VAL A 5 -5.64 16.23 -2.37
CA VAL A 5 -4.71 15.34 -1.67
C VAL A 5 -3.28 15.91 -1.63
N GLY A 6 -3.11 17.19 -1.97
CA GLY A 6 -1.85 17.93 -1.76
C GLY A 6 -1.02 18.20 -3.01
N PHE A 7 -1.50 17.87 -4.22
CA PHE A 7 -0.76 18.20 -5.45
C PHE A 7 -0.68 19.71 -5.67
N SER A 8 0.55 20.20 -5.82
CA SER A 8 0.84 21.53 -6.35
C SER A 8 0.80 21.52 -7.89
N GLU A 9 0.99 22.69 -8.52
CA GLU A 9 1.04 22.76 -9.99
C GLU A 9 2.27 22.04 -10.57
N GLU A 10 3.40 22.10 -9.86
CA GLU A 10 4.67 21.48 -10.28
C GLU A 10 4.63 19.95 -10.25
N ASP A 11 3.67 19.37 -9.53
CA ASP A 11 3.57 17.92 -9.36
C ASP A 11 2.90 17.22 -10.55
N PHE A 12 2.10 17.92 -11.36
CA PHE A 12 1.41 17.32 -12.51
C PHE A 12 2.34 16.90 -13.65
N GLY A 13 3.60 17.34 -13.64
CA GLY A 13 4.63 16.91 -14.59
C GLY A 13 5.51 15.77 -14.09
N LYS A 14 5.32 15.30 -12.87
CA LYS A 14 6.17 14.28 -12.23
C LYS A 14 5.52 12.89 -12.31
N PRO A 15 6.31 11.82 -12.34
CA PRO A 15 5.78 10.46 -12.21
C PRO A 15 5.03 10.30 -10.88
N GLN A 16 3.91 9.60 -10.90
CA GLN A 16 3.14 9.23 -9.71
C GLN A 16 3.50 7.81 -9.30
N VAL A 17 3.92 7.62 -8.05
CA VAL A 17 4.33 6.30 -7.52
C VAL A 17 3.40 5.90 -6.40
N GLY A 18 2.73 4.77 -6.56
CA GLY A 18 1.92 4.17 -5.52
C GLY A 18 2.80 3.63 -4.40
N VAL A 19 2.47 3.88 -3.14
CA VAL A 19 3.17 3.27 -2.00
C VAL A 19 2.18 2.34 -1.30
N ALA A 20 2.22 1.05 -1.63
CA ALA A 20 1.32 0.06 -1.07
C ALA A 20 1.83 -0.48 0.28
N SER A 21 0.97 -0.40 1.30
CA SER A 21 1.28 -0.92 2.64
C SER A 21 0.22 -1.93 3.09
N SER A 22 0.65 -3.05 3.67
CA SER A 22 -0.25 -3.96 4.39
C SER A 22 -0.31 -3.67 5.89
N TRP A 23 0.01 -2.44 6.29
CA TRP A 23 -0.02 -2.01 7.69
C TRP A 23 -1.37 -2.32 8.34
N ASN A 24 -1.29 -2.88 9.55
CA ASN A 24 -2.44 -3.13 10.40
C ASN A 24 -1.97 -3.35 11.85
N GLU A 25 -2.91 -3.31 12.77
CA GLU A 25 -2.69 -3.58 14.19
C GLU A 25 -3.10 -5.02 14.58
N VAL A 26 -3.49 -5.87 13.63
CA VAL A 26 -3.95 -7.23 13.92
C VAL A 26 -2.79 -8.19 14.19
N THR A 27 -1.56 -7.83 13.79
CA THR A 27 -0.36 -8.66 14.01
C THR A 27 0.93 -7.83 14.07
N PRO A 28 1.91 -8.21 14.91
CA PRO A 28 3.17 -7.48 15.00
C PRO A 28 3.97 -7.45 13.69
N CYS A 29 3.74 -8.42 12.79
CA CYS A 29 4.42 -8.51 11.49
C CYS A 29 4.19 -7.26 10.63
N ASN A 30 3.03 -6.61 10.74
CA ASN A 30 2.65 -5.49 9.87
C ASN A 30 2.57 -4.14 10.60
N TYR A 31 2.60 -4.13 11.94
CA TYR A 31 2.41 -2.93 12.76
C TYR A 31 3.38 -1.78 12.43
N HIS A 32 4.61 -2.10 12.02
CA HIS A 32 5.63 -1.10 11.74
C HIS A 32 5.60 -0.58 10.30
N LEU A 33 4.79 -1.17 9.40
CA LEU A 33 4.80 -0.85 7.98
C LEU A 33 4.29 0.56 7.66
N GLY A 34 3.44 1.18 8.49
CA GLY A 34 3.03 2.57 8.29
C GLY A 34 4.20 3.55 8.41
N LYS A 35 5.17 3.26 9.30
CA LYS A 35 6.40 4.06 9.41
C LYS A 35 7.31 3.84 8.21
N LEU A 36 7.43 2.59 7.74
CA LEU A 36 8.22 2.29 6.54
C LEU A 36 7.61 2.90 5.28
N ALA A 37 6.28 2.92 5.16
CA ALA A 37 5.58 3.59 4.07
C ALA A 37 5.86 5.11 4.08
N ALA A 38 5.83 5.75 5.25
CA ALA A 38 6.21 7.17 5.38
C ALA A 38 7.64 7.45 4.86
N LEU A 39 8.60 6.60 5.24
CA LEU A 39 10.00 6.69 4.77
C LEU A 39 10.12 6.40 3.26
N ALA A 40 9.38 5.42 2.73
CA ALA A 40 9.37 5.14 1.30
C ALA A 40 8.87 6.35 0.49
N LYS A 41 7.83 7.06 0.98
CA LYS A 41 7.35 8.29 0.36
C LYS A 41 8.39 9.40 0.37
N GLU A 42 9.23 9.49 1.40
CA GLU A 42 10.35 10.44 1.42
C GLU A 42 11.33 10.12 0.29
N GLY A 43 11.75 8.85 0.15
CA GLY A 43 12.63 8.42 -0.94
C GLY A 43 12.04 8.66 -2.34
N VAL A 44 10.74 8.44 -2.55
CA VAL A 44 10.05 8.75 -3.82
C VAL A 44 10.14 10.25 -4.14
N ARG A 45 9.92 11.12 -3.14
CA ARG A 45 10.03 12.58 -3.33
C ARG A 45 11.46 13.01 -3.63
N GLU A 46 12.43 12.45 -2.92
CA GLU A 46 13.87 12.68 -3.18
C GLU A 46 14.27 12.23 -4.59
N GLY A 47 13.64 11.17 -5.10
CA GLY A 47 13.78 10.70 -6.48
C GLY A 47 13.05 11.55 -7.53
N GLY A 48 12.37 12.64 -7.14
CA GLY A 48 11.69 13.56 -8.05
C GLY A 48 10.29 13.12 -8.50
N ALA A 49 9.69 12.14 -7.83
CA ALA A 49 8.34 11.64 -8.11
C ALA A 49 7.35 12.01 -6.98
N VAL A 50 6.05 11.81 -7.24
CA VAL A 50 4.98 12.13 -6.28
C VAL A 50 4.44 10.83 -5.69
N PRO A 51 4.61 10.58 -4.38
CA PRO A 51 4.10 9.38 -3.75
C PRO A 51 2.62 9.49 -3.38
N LEU A 52 1.85 8.45 -3.69
CA LEU A 52 0.47 8.27 -3.27
C LEU A 52 0.33 6.95 -2.51
N GLU A 53 0.17 7.04 -1.19
CA GLU A 53 0.09 5.87 -0.33
C GLU A 53 -1.32 5.29 -0.31
N PHE A 54 -1.41 3.97 -0.36
CA PHE A 54 -2.65 3.23 -0.16
C PHE A 54 -2.38 1.94 0.61
N THR A 55 -3.45 1.27 1.05
CA THR A 55 -3.34 0.06 1.87
C THR A 55 -4.01 -1.15 1.25
N THR A 56 -3.48 -2.32 1.57
CA THR A 56 -4.11 -3.62 1.33
C THR A 56 -4.24 -4.40 2.64
N ILE A 57 -5.01 -5.48 2.63
CA ILE A 57 -5.22 -6.33 3.81
C ILE A 57 -3.99 -7.20 4.09
N ALA A 58 -3.90 -7.70 5.32
CA ALA A 58 -3.10 -8.87 5.65
C ALA A 58 -3.74 -9.59 6.84
N VAL A 59 -3.48 -10.88 6.96
CA VAL A 59 -3.89 -11.71 8.10
C VAL A 59 -2.67 -12.28 8.79
N SER A 60 -2.84 -12.81 10.00
CA SER A 60 -1.76 -13.45 10.74
C SER A 60 -1.92 -14.96 10.74
N ASP A 61 -1.01 -15.67 10.10
CA ASP A 61 -0.96 -17.13 10.15
C ASP A 61 -0.83 -17.63 11.60
N GLY A 62 -0.01 -16.95 12.41
CA GLY A 62 0.19 -17.31 13.82
C GLY A 62 -1.08 -17.22 14.66
N ILE A 63 -1.94 -16.23 14.42
CA ILE A 63 -3.22 -16.09 15.12
C ILE A 63 -4.28 -17.01 14.51
N ALA A 64 -4.27 -17.19 13.18
CA ALA A 64 -5.28 -17.98 12.47
C ALA A 64 -5.13 -19.50 12.68
N MET A 65 -3.98 -19.95 13.17
CA MET A 65 -3.63 -21.36 13.32
C MET A 65 -4.53 -22.10 14.31
N GLY A 66 -4.97 -23.30 13.94
CA GLY A 66 -5.71 -24.20 14.83
C GLY A 66 -7.23 -23.98 14.87
N HIS A 67 -7.78 -23.09 14.05
CA HIS A 67 -9.22 -22.90 13.90
C HIS A 67 -9.61 -22.50 12.48
N GLU A 68 -10.92 -22.30 12.23
CA GLU A 68 -11.51 -22.00 10.92
C GLU A 68 -10.85 -20.82 10.17
N GLY A 69 -10.31 -19.84 10.89
CA GLY A 69 -9.59 -18.70 10.31
C GLY A 69 -8.41 -19.06 9.41
N MET A 70 -7.75 -20.23 9.60
CA MET A 70 -6.64 -20.64 8.73
C MET A 70 -7.07 -20.81 7.26
N LYS A 71 -8.36 -21.03 7.00
CA LYS A 71 -8.93 -21.08 5.64
C LYS A 71 -8.84 -19.73 4.91
N ALA A 72 -8.67 -18.62 5.65
CA ALA A 72 -8.49 -17.28 5.08
C ALA A 72 -7.02 -16.94 4.76
N SER A 73 -6.04 -17.70 5.27
CA SER A 73 -4.61 -17.38 5.10
C SER A 73 -4.20 -17.40 3.63
N LEU A 74 -4.31 -18.54 2.94
CA LEU A 74 -3.79 -18.65 1.57
C LEU A 74 -4.54 -17.76 0.57
N ILE A 75 -5.86 -17.62 0.70
CA ILE A 75 -6.65 -16.78 -0.21
C ILE A 75 -6.34 -15.28 -0.04
N SER A 76 -5.83 -14.86 1.13
CA SER A 76 -5.41 -13.47 1.33
C SER A 76 -4.33 -13.03 0.35
N ARG A 77 -3.50 -13.98 -0.15
CA ARG A 77 -2.50 -13.71 -1.20
C ARG A 77 -3.13 -13.17 -2.48
N GLU A 78 -4.20 -13.80 -2.96
CA GLU A 78 -4.88 -13.37 -4.20
C GLU A 78 -5.56 -12.02 -3.98
N VAL A 79 -6.21 -11.84 -2.84
CA VAL A 79 -6.87 -10.57 -2.50
C VAL A 79 -5.87 -9.41 -2.43
N ILE A 80 -4.69 -9.65 -1.88
CA ILE A 80 -3.60 -8.65 -1.86
C ILE A 80 -3.20 -8.29 -3.30
N ALA A 81 -2.93 -9.29 -4.14
CA ALA A 81 -2.56 -9.08 -5.53
C ALA A 81 -3.63 -8.29 -6.30
N ASP A 82 -4.89 -8.74 -6.24
CA ASP A 82 -6.01 -8.11 -6.93
C ASP A 82 -6.22 -6.66 -6.45
N SER A 83 -6.13 -6.41 -5.13
CA SER A 83 -6.31 -5.06 -4.58
C SER A 83 -5.23 -4.08 -5.05
N VAL A 84 -3.98 -4.52 -5.14
CA VAL A 84 -2.86 -3.69 -5.62
C VAL A 84 -3.01 -3.46 -7.12
N GLU A 85 -3.33 -4.50 -7.89
CA GLU A 85 -3.60 -4.39 -9.33
C GLU A 85 -4.73 -3.39 -9.60
N LEU A 86 -5.84 -3.48 -8.87
CA LEU A 86 -7.00 -2.61 -9.04
C LEU A 86 -6.65 -1.13 -8.79
N VAL A 87 -5.94 -0.81 -7.69
CA VAL A 87 -5.56 0.58 -7.39
C VAL A 87 -4.59 1.11 -8.45
N MET A 88 -3.55 0.35 -8.77
CA MET A 88 -2.57 0.73 -9.78
C MET A 88 -3.23 0.96 -11.15
N HIS A 89 -4.17 0.08 -11.53
CA HIS A 89 -4.89 0.20 -12.79
C HIS A 89 -5.91 1.34 -12.80
N ALA A 90 -6.61 1.61 -11.70
CA ALA A 90 -7.62 2.67 -11.66
C ALA A 90 -6.97 4.06 -11.63
N GLU A 91 -5.98 4.25 -10.76
CA GLU A 91 -5.37 5.56 -10.50
C GLU A 91 -4.26 5.93 -11.49
N ARG A 92 -3.87 4.98 -12.35
CA ARG A 92 -2.90 5.17 -13.44
C ARG A 92 -1.51 5.60 -12.95
N PHE A 93 -1.05 5.04 -11.84
CA PHE A 93 0.29 5.30 -11.33
C PHE A 93 1.36 4.77 -12.31
N ASP A 94 2.47 5.49 -12.38
CA ASP A 94 3.60 5.19 -13.26
C ASP A 94 4.51 4.09 -12.66
N GLY A 95 4.44 3.90 -11.35
CA GLY A 95 5.20 2.88 -10.61
C GLY A 95 4.59 2.55 -9.25
N LEU A 96 5.11 1.48 -8.63
CA LEU A 96 4.75 0.97 -7.31
C LEU A 96 6.01 0.91 -6.43
#